data_AF-A0A968RQE3-F1
#
_entry.id   AF-A0A968RQE3-F1
#
_cell.length_a   1.000
_cell.length_b   1.000
_cell.length_c   1.000
_cell.angle_alpha   90.00
_cell.angle_beta   90.00
_cell.angle_gamma   90.00
#
_symmetry.space_group_name_H-M   'P 1'
#
loop_
_entity.id
_entity.type
_entity.pdbx_description
1 polymer ?
#
loop_
_entity_poly.entity_id
_entity_poly.type
_entity_poly.pdbx_seq_one_letter_code
_entity_poly.pdbx_strand_id
1 'polypeptide(L)'
;MEVKSFTRKSFINAFHEAVGQYMNYLTALRITNEERVLFLAIDLEVYVQLQKNEFVKAALEEHHINILVFDLLDKTIVTWIK
;
A
#
# COMPACT_ATOMS: atom_id res chain seq x y z
N MET A 1 -8.09 -7.03 -4.26
CA MET A 1 -6.91 -7.20 -3.38
C MET A 1 -5.74 -7.58 -4.25
N GLU A 2 -4.66 -6.79 -4.20
CA GLU A 2 -3.37 -7.12 -4.83
C GLU A 2 -2.39 -7.49 -3.70
N VAL A 3 -1.67 -8.60 -3.84
CA VAL A 3 -0.73 -9.13 -2.85
C VAL A 3 0.67 -9.01 -3.43
N LYS A 4 1.55 -8.21 -2.82
CA LYS A 4 2.96 -8.10 -3.22
C LYS A 4 3.89 -8.49 -2.07
N SER A 5 4.69 -9.53 -2.28
CA SER A 5 5.86 -9.79 -1.42
C SER A 5 6.98 -8.83 -1.85
N PHE A 6 7.48 -7.99 -0.95
CA PHE A 6 8.52 -6.99 -1.20
C PHE A 6 9.93 -7.61 -1.39
N THR A 7 10.04 -8.68 -2.17
CA THR A 7 11.25 -9.52 -2.34
C THR A 7 12.21 -9.07 -3.45
N ARG A 8 12.01 -7.91 -4.10
CA ARG A 8 12.90 -7.40 -5.16
C ARG A 8 13.81 -6.24 -4.68
N LYS A 9 15.12 -6.49 -4.62
CA LYS A 9 16.35 -5.62 -4.69
C LYS A 9 16.40 -4.19 -4.08
N SER A 10 15.31 -3.53 -3.68
CA SER A 10 15.27 -2.30 -2.88
C SER A 10 13.83 -2.03 -2.43
N PHE A 11 13.60 -1.84 -1.12
CA PHE A 11 12.30 -1.45 -0.55
C PHE A 11 11.69 -0.24 -1.27
N ILE A 12 12.53 0.73 -1.64
CA ILE A 12 12.12 1.94 -2.36
C ILE A 12 11.60 1.62 -3.77
N ASN A 13 12.24 0.69 -4.49
CA ASN A 13 11.76 0.32 -5.83
C ASN A 13 10.40 -0.38 -5.76
N ALA A 14 10.23 -1.30 -4.81
CA ALA A 14 8.96 -1.98 -4.59
C ALA A 14 7.85 -1.00 -4.16
N PHE A 15 8.20 0.00 -3.35
CA PHE A 15 7.30 1.10 -3.00
C PHE A 15 6.88 1.91 -4.23
N HIS A 16 7.82 2.34 -5.07
CA HIS A 16 7.50 3.09 -6.29
C HIS A 16 6.58 2.30 -7.24
N GLU A 17 6.82 0.99 -7.41
CA GLU A 17 5.93 0.14 -8.19
C GLU A 17 4.52 0.07 -7.59
N ALA A 18 4.41 -0.13 -6.27
CA ALA A 18 3.13 -0.23 -5.58
C ALA A 18 2.32 1.06 -5.65
N VAL A 19 2.96 2.22 -5.45
CA VAL A 19 2.32 3.53 -5.60
C VAL A 19 1.85 3.75 -7.03
N GLY A 20 2.69 3.46 -8.03
CA GLY A 20 2.32 3.59 -9.44
C GLY A 20 1.09 2.74 -9.79
N GLN A 21 1.04 1.49 -9.32
CA GLN A 21 -0.12 0.63 -9.50
C GLN A 21 -1.36 1.17 -8.79
N TYR A 22 -1.23 1.60 -7.52
CA TYR A 22 -2.34 2.18 -6.77
C TYR A 22 -2.97 3.36 -7.52
N MET A 23 -2.15 4.26 -8.06
CA MET A 23 -2.63 5.41 -8.84
C MET A 23 -3.35 4.99 -10.12
N ASN A 24 -2.83 3.99 -10.84
CA ASN A 24 -3.46 3.48 -12.05
C ASN A 24 -4.83 2.86 -11.75
N TYR A 25 -4.93 2.05 -10.70
CA TYR A 25 -6.22 1.45 -10.31
C TYR A 25 -7.21 2.48 -9.79
N LEU A 26 -6.76 3.46 -9.01
CA LEU A 26 -7.61 4.55 -8.56
C LEU A 26 -8.19 5.34 -9.74
N THR A 27 -7.37 5.59 -10.76
CA THR A 27 -7.81 6.22 -12.01
C THR A 27 -8.83 5.35 -12.74
N ALA A 28 -8.59 4.04 -12.86
CA ALA A 28 -9.53 3.11 -13.48
C ALA A 28 -10.89 3.12 -12.76
N LEU A 29 -10.90 3.01 -11.42
CA LEU A 29 -12.12 3.03 -10.61
C LEU A 29 -12.95 4.30 -10.83
N ARG A 30 -12.27 5.46 -10.91
CA ARG A 30 -12.92 6.75 -11.20
C ARG A 30 -13.53 6.79 -12.58
N ILE A 31 -12.82 6.30 -13.59
CA ILE A 31 -13.33 6.24 -14.97
C ILE A 31 -14.56 5.33 -15.07
N THR A 32 -14.56 4.22 -14.33
CA THR A 32 -15.67 3.26 -14.31
C THR A 32 -16.85 3.67 -13.42
N ASN A 33 -16.79 4.84 -12.76
CA ASN A 33 -17.78 5.27 -11.75
C ASN A 33 -18.06 4.19 -10.68
N GLU A 34 -17.04 3.47 -10.25
CA GLU A 34 -17.19 2.47 -9.20
C GLU A 34 -17.00 3.10 -7.82
N GLU A 35 -18.02 3.02 -6.96
CA GLU A 35 -17.94 3.45 -5.56
C GLU A 35 -17.19 2.40 -4.70
N ARG A 36 -15.90 2.20 -5.00
CA ARG A 36 -15.03 1.31 -4.23
C ARG A 36 -13.86 2.09 -3.65
N VAL A 37 -13.57 1.83 -2.37
CA VAL A 37 -12.37 2.36 -1.72
C VAL A 37 -11.20 1.43 -2.00
N LEU A 38 -10.15 1.96 -2.61
CA LEU A 38 -8.93 1.23 -2.88
C LEU A 38 -7.99 1.28 -1.68
N PHE A 39 -7.44 0.12 -1.31
CA PHE A 39 -6.42 -0.01 -0.26
C PHE A 39 -5.18 -0.70 -0.83
N LEU A 40 -4.01 -0.21 -0.44
CA LEU A 40 -2.75 -0.91 -0.60
C LEU A 40 -2.57 -1.88 0.58
N ALA A 41 -2.64 -3.18 0.32
CA ALA A 41 -2.44 -4.20 1.34
C ALA A 41 -0.95 -4.53 1.49
N ILE A 42 -0.41 -4.39 2.70
CA ILE A 42 0.98 -4.69 3.03
C ILE A 42 1.07 -5.52 4.31
N ASP A 43 2.10 -6.35 4.42
CA ASP A 43 2.35 -7.12 5.64
C ASP A 43 2.87 -6.21 6.76
N LEU A 44 2.73 -6.69 8.00
CA LEU A 44 3.13 -5.97 9.21
C LEU A 44 4.63 -5.63 9.22
N GLU A 45 5.50 -6.50 8.73
CA GLU A 45 6.95 -6.23 8.71
C GLU A 45 7.28 -5.08 7.76
N VAL A 46 6.68 -5.07 6.57
CA VAL A 46 6.80 -3.98 5.59
C VAL A 46 6.24 -2.68 6.14
N TYR A 47 5.10 -2.72 6.84
CA TYR A 47 4.56 -1.53 7.50
C TYR A 47 5.53 -0.95 8.53
N VAL A 48 6.17 -1.80 9.35
CA VAL A 48 7.18 -1.37 10.32
C VAL A 48 8.42 -0.77 9.63
N GLN A 49 8.87 -1.33 8.50
CA GLN A 49 9.97 -0.75 7.72
C GLN A 49 9.59 0.61 7.14
N LEU A 50 8.37 0.73 6.61
CA LEU A 50 7.84 1.94 6.02
C LEU A 50 7.79 3.08 7.03
N GLN A 51 7.35 2.80 8.26
CA GLN A 51 7.25 3.80 9.34
C GLN A 51 8.60 4.41 9.73
N LYS A 52 9.71 3.72 9.42
CA LYS A 52 11.08 4.21 9.68
C LYS A 52 11.62 5.08 8.54
N ASN A 53 10.91 5.17 7.41
CA ASN A 53 11.35 5.92 6.24
C ASN A 53 10.48 7.18 6.05
N GLU A 54 11.04 8.34 6.41
CA GLU A 54 10.32 9.62 6.38
C GLU A 54 9.82 10.00 4.97
N PHE A 55 10.62 9.73 3.93
CA PHE A 55 10.22 9.99 2.55
C PHE A 55 8.98 9.18 2.17
N VAL A 56 8.96 7.89 2.51
CA VAL A 56 7.84 7.01 2.17
C VAL A 56 6.58 7.40 2.94
N LYS A 57 6.71 7.76 4.22
CA LYS A 57 5.58 8.30 5.00
C LYS A 57 5.00 9.56 4.35
N ALA A 58 5.85 10.53 4.03
CA ALA A 58 5.42 11.78 3.41
C ALA A 58 4.70 11.52 2.07
N ALA A 59 5.24 10.63 1.23
CA ALA A 59 4.62 10.29 -0.04
C ALA A 59 3.24 9.61 0.11
N LEU A 60 3.07 8.73 1.09
CA LEU A 60 1.77 8.10 1.37
C LEU A 60 0.72 9.12 1.83
N GLU A 61 1.13 10.04 2.71
CA GLU A 61 0.27 11.11 3.23
C GLU A 61 -0.15 12.08 2.12
N GLU A 62 0.81 12.56 1.32
CA GLU A 62 0.57 13.51 0.22
C GLU A 62 -0.37 12.93 -0.85
N HIS A 63 -0.29 11.62 -1.07
CA HIS A 63 -1.10 10.93 -2.06
C HIS A 63 -2.39 10.32 -1.51
N HIS A 64 -2.67 10.48 -0.21
CA HIS A 64 -3.85 9.92 0.47
C HIS A 64 -4.05 8.42 0.17
N ILE A 65 -2.96 7.66 0.29
CA ILE A 65 -2.99 6.21 0.01
C ILE A 65 -3.56 5.49 1.23
N ASN A 66 -4.72 4.87 1.06
CA ASN A 66 -5.28 4.02 2.12
C ASN A 66 -4.45 2.73 2.23
N ILE A 67 -4.14 2.29 3.45
CA ILE A 67 -3.32 1.11 3.72
C ILE A 67 -4.11 0.09 4.53
N LEU A 68 -4.02 -1.17 4.14
CA LEU A 68 -4.47 -2.32 4.92
C LEU A 68 -3.23 -3.08 5.39
N VAL A 69 -3.04 -3.16 6.71
CA VAL A 69 -1.92 -3.92 7.29
C VAL A 69 -2.44 -5.29 7.72
N PHE A 70 -1.77 -6.35 7.29
CA PHE A 70 -2.11 -7.72 7.71
C PHE A 70 -0.89 -8.46 8.27
N ASP A 71 -1.15 -9.42 9.14
CA ASP A 71 -0.12 -10.32 9.68
C ASP A 71 -0.09 -11.62 8.87
N LEU A 72 1.08 -11.97 8.33
CA LEU A 72 1.27 -13.20 7.54
C LEU A 72 1.27 -14.47 8.41
N LEU A 73 1.73 -14.37 9.65
CA LEU A 73 1.83 -15.48 10.58
C LEU A 73 0.44 -15.81 11.14
N ASP A 74 -0.26 -14.79 11.64
CA ASP A 74 -1.57 -14.95 12.27
C ASP A 74 -2.72 -14.95 11.25
N LYS A 75 -2.46 -14.57 9.99
CA LYS A 75 -3.45 -14.43 8.91
C LYS A 75 -4.61 -13.52 9.28
N THR A 76 -4.33 -12.48 10.04
CA THR A 76 -5.31 -11.50 10.52
C THR A 76 -5.09 -10.14 9.88
N ILE A 77 -6.15 -9.33 9.82
CA ILE A 77 -6.03 -7.92 9.50
C ILE A 77 -5.67 -7.20 10.79
N VAL A 78 -4.56 -6.47 10.79
CA VAL A 78 -4.05 -5.74 11.95
C VAL A 78 -4.72 -4.38 12.04
N THR A 79 -4.74 -3.62 10.93
CA THR A 79 -5.34 -2.27 10.93
C THR A 79 -5.67 -1.78 9.51
N TRP A 80 -6.53 -0.75 9.48
CA TRP A 80 -6.91 0.00 8.29
C TRP A 80 -6.54 1.47 8.51
N ILE A 81 -5.75 2.04 7.61
CA ILE A 81 -5.31 3.44 7.65
C ILE A 81 -5.91 4.12 6.43
N LYS A 82 -6.59 5.24 6.65
CA LYS A 82 -7.19 6.07 5.61
C LYS A 82 -6.41 7.37 5.48
#